data_AF-A0A1E7Z336-F1
#
_entry.id   AF-A0A1E7Z336-F1
#
_cell.length_a   1.000
_cell.length_b   1.000
_cell.length_c   1.000
_cell.angle_alpha   90.00
_cell.angle_beta   90.00
_cell.angle_gamma   90.00
#
_symmetry.space_group_name_H-M   'P 1'
#
loop_
_entity.id
_entity.type
_entity.pdbx_description
1 polymer ?
#
loop_
_entity_poly.entity_id
_entity_poly.type
_entity_poly.pdbx_seq_one_letter_code
_entity_poly.pdbx_strand_id
1 'polypeptide(L)'
;MEEVGDQTTVFEFGGLRDRPRDYIDWVMQGVLPEGTNVADVITEDALDLLATRLKIPLQIGRHLVRTFETGFEMGVKPVDATTVETVMFRRIDDLEPQLTRHGYDIRSLCAQFDARLPEIRRLMRGTLNSQRANELVKEMRAAGLSL
;
A
#
# COMPACT_ATOMS: atom_id res chain seq x y z
N MET A 1 -4.86 50.37 -16.94
CA MET A 1 -5.51 49.20 -16.30
C MET A 1 -4.36 48.26 -15.99
N GLU A 2 -3.85 48.35 -14.77
CA GLU A 2 -2.65 47.64 -14.32
C GLU A 2 -3.07 46.26 -13.85
N GLU A 3 -2.59 45.23 -14.52
CA GLU A 3 -2.99 43.84 -14.29
C GLU A 3 -2.29 43.34 -13.02
N VAL A 4 -2.96 43.48 -11.87
CA VAL A 4 -2.54 42.88 -10.60
C VAL A 4 -2.93 41.41 -10.64
N GLY A 5 -2.08 40.57 -11.24
CA GLY A 5 -2.48 39.21 -11.57
C GLY A 5 -1.37 38.19 -11.66
N ASP A 6 -0.30 38.26 -10.86
CA ASP A 6 0.63 37.13 -10.79
C ASP A 6 1.50 37.06 -9.52
N GLN A 7 0.91 36.79 -8.36
CA GLN A 7 1.68 36.38 -7.18
C GLN A 7 1.14 35.07 -6.59
N THR A 8 1.03 34.04 -7.43
CA THR A 8 0.80 32.68 -6.93
C THR A 8 2.13 32.07 -6.51
N THR A 9 2.37 31.95 -5.20
CA THR A 9 3.51 31.19 -4.69
C THR A 9 3.15 29.71 -4.69
N VAL A 10 3.75 28.95 -5.61
CA VAL A 10 3.59 27.49 -5.68
C VAL A 10 4.58 26.85 -4.72
N PHE A 11 4.06 26.14 -3.73
CA PHE A 11 4.87 25.29 -2.85
C PHE A 11 4.79 23.86 -3.36
N GLU A 12 5.93 23.28 -3.75
CA GLU A 12 5.99 21.86 -4.04
C GLU A 12 5.97 21.06 -2.73
N PHE A 13 4.88 20.34 -2.51
CA PHE A 13 4.82 19.35 -1.45
C PHE A 13 5.64 18.13 -1.85
N GLY A 14 6.80 17.94 -1.22
CA GLY A 14 7.73 16.86 -1.55
C GLY A 14 7.20 15.45 -1.30
N GLY A 15 5.98 15.29 -0.77
CA GLY A 15 5.43 14.01 -0.36
C GLY A 15 6.18 13.42 0.83
N LEU A 16 5.97 12.13 1.05
CA LEU A 16 6.56 11.37 2.16
C LEU A 16 8.01 10.93 1.89
N ARG A 17 8.43 10.93 0.61
CA ARG A 17 9.77 10.54 0.12
C ARG A 17 10.28 9.27 0.82
N ASP A 18 11.46 9.33 1.43
CA ASP A 18 12.14 8.26 2.14
C ASP A 18 11.82 8.26 3.66
N ARG A 19 10.71 8.89 4.07
CA ARG A 19 10.30 9.01 5.48
C ARG A 19 9.02 8.23 5.85
N PRO A 20 8.69 7.07 5.24
CA PRO A 20 7.47 6.34 5.57
C PRO A 20 7.44 5.88 7.04
N ARG A 21 8.61 5.55 7.60
CA ARG A 21 8.73 5.17 9.00
C ARG A 21 8.42 6.33 9.95
N ASP A 22 9.07 7.49 9.74
CA ASP A 22 8.82 8.70 10.54
C ASP A 22 7.33 9.09 10.56
N TYR A 23 6.65 8.96 9.41
CA TYR A 23 5.21 9.22 9.34
C TYR A 23 4.39 8.20 10.13
N ILE A 24 4.72 6.91 10.03
CA ILE A 24 4.04 5.87 10.80
C ILE A 24 4.24 6.11 12.29
N ASP A 25 5.46 6.39 12.74
CA ASP A 25 5.76 6.65 14.15
C ASP A 25 5.00 7.88 14.65
N TRP A 26 4.94 8.96 13.85
CA TRP A 26 4.15 10.15 14.16
C TRP A 26 2.64 9.84 14.29
N VAL A 27 2.09 9.04 13.37
CA VAL A 27 0.69 8.60 13.44
C VAL A 27 0.45 7.79 14.72
N MET A 28 1.32 6.82 15.02
CA MET A 28 1.18 5.96 16.21
C MET A 28 1.22 6.78 17.50
N GLN A 29 2.13 7.75 17.61
CA GLN A 29 2.20 8.66 18.75
C GLN A 29 0.94 9.52 18.88
N GLY A 30 0.35 9.95 17.76
CA GLY A 30 -0.84 10.79 17.77
C GLY A 30 -2.16 10.07 18.10
N VAL A 31 -2.23 8.75 17.87
CA VAL A 31 -3.46 7.97 18.10
C VAL A 31 -3.47 7.20 19.42
N LEU A 32 -2.31 6.96 20.03
CA LEU A 32 -2.21 6.24 21.28
C LEU A 32 -2.43 7.17 22.48
N PRO A 33 -3.09 6.67 23.56
CA PRO A 33 -3.19 7.43 24.81
C PRO A 33 -1.81 7.75 25.38
N GLU A 34 -1.71 8.90 26.04
CA GLU A 34 -0.48 9.35 26.67
C GLU A 34 0.09 8.29 27.63
N GLY A 35 1.39 8.03 27.53
CA GLY A 35 2.08 7.00 28.33
C GLY A 35 1.99 5.57 27.79
N THR A 36 1.28 5.32 26.69
CA THR A 36 1.25 4.01 26.02
C THR A 36 2.50 3.81 25.16
N ASN A 37 3.20 2.69 25.34
CA ASN A 37 4.31 2.35 24.45
C ASN A 37 3.77 1.77 23.13
N VAL A 38 4.25 2.26 21.99
CA VAL A 38 3.89 1.75 20.66
C VAL A 38 4.17 0.24 20.56
N ALA A 39 5.27 -0.23 21.16
CA ALA A 39 5.66 -1.63 21.17
C ALA A 39 4.65 -2.57 21.85
N ASP A 40 3.78 -2.05 22.72
CA ASP A 40 2.72 -2.84 23.38
C ASP A 40 1.51 -3.07 22.47
N VAL A 41 1.44 -2.35 21.35
CA VAL A 41 0.32 -2.33 20.41
C VAL A 41 0.71 -2.97 19.08
N ILE A 42 1.92 -2.69 18.60
CA ILE A 42 2.46 -3.21 17.35
C ILE A 42 3.98 -3.33 17.46
N THR A 43 4.52 -4.45 16.98
CA THR A 43 5.96 -4.73 17.02
C THR A 43 6.75 -3.81 16.08
N GLU A 44 8.02 -3.57 16.40
CA GLU A 44 8.91 -2.73 15.58
C GLU A 44 9.07 -3.30 14.16
N ASP A 45 9.24 -4.62 14.04
CA ASP A 45 9.35 -5.33 12.76
C ASP A 45 8.09 -5.16 11.88
N ALA A 46 6.90 -5.15 12.49
CA ALA A 46 5.64 -4.93 11.78
C ALA A 46 5.55 -3.50 11.21
N LEU A 47 6.01 -2.51 11.98
CA LEU A 47 6.06 -1.12 11.55
C LEU A 47 7.09 -0.92 10.42
N ASP A 48 8.25 -1.57 10.50
CA ASP A 48 9.27 -1.54 9.45
C ASP A 48 8.78 -2.18 8.16
N LEU A 49 8.04 -3.28 8.26
CA LEU A 49 7.43 -3.92 7.12
C LEU A 49 6.40 -3.01 6.44
N LEU A 50 5.55 -2.33 7.21
CA LEU A 50 4.61 -1.33 6.69
C LEU A 50 5.34 -0.17 5.99
N ALA A 51 6.39 0.37 6.62
CA ALA A 51 7.18 1.47 6.08
C ALA A 51 7.91 1.08 4.79
N THR A 52 8.42 -0.15 4.71
CA THR A 52 9.14 -0.66 3.54
C THR A 52 8.21 -0.87 2.36
N ARG A 53 6.97 -1.34 2.59
CA ARG A 53 6.03 -1.72 1.53
C ARG A 53 5.14 -0.57 1.07
N LEU A 54 4.90 0.44 1.89
CA LEU A 54 3.94 1.51 1.62
C LEU A 54 4.64 2.86 1.51
N LYS A 55 4.33 3.62 0.44
CA LYS A 55 4.98 4.91 0.15
C LYS A 55 4.06 6.12 0.24
N ILE A 56 2.76 5.90 0.27
CA ILE A 56 1.74 6.96 0.20
C ILE A 56 1.00 7.01 1.54
N PRO A 57 0.82 8.20 2.16
CA PRO A 57 0.20 8.31 3.49
C PRO A 57 -1.21 7.73 3.54
N LEU A 58 -2.00 7.88 2.46
CA LEU A 58 -3.32 7.27 2.36
C LEU A 58 -3.26 5.74 2.37
N GLN A 59 -2.26 5.14 1.70
CA GLN A 59 -2.06 3.70 1.73
C GLN A 59 -1.65 3.24 3.13
N ILE A 60 -0.74 3.96 3.79
CA ILE A 60 -0.29 3.68 5.15
C ILE A 60 -1.47 3.66 6.12
N GLY A 61 -2.28 4.72 6.15
CA GLY A 61 -3.44 4.80 7.05
C GLY A 61 -4.44 3.65 6.85
N ARG A 62 -4.77 3.33 5.59
CA ARG A 62 -5.68 2.23 5.27
C ARG A 62 -5.13 0.86 5.73
N HIS A 63 -3.83 0.61 5.57
CA HIS A 63 -3.23 -0.66 5.98
C HIS A 63 -3.06 -0.76 7.49
N LEU A 64 -2.78 0.35 8.18
CA LEU A 64 -2.75 0.37 9.65
C LEU A 64 -4.11 -0.04 10.23
N VAL A 65 -5.21 0.56 9.74
CA VAL A 65 -6.57 0.18 10.17
C VAL A 65 -6.81 -1.32 9.98
N ARG A 66 -6.56 -1.83 8.77
CA ARG A 66 -6.76 -3.26 8.46
C ARG A 66 -5.88 -4.19 9.28
N THR A 67 -4.67 -3.76 9.57
CA THR A 67 -3.72 -4.53 10.39
C THR A 67 -4.26 -4.69 11.80
N PHE A 68 -4.79 -3.62 12.39
CA PHE A 68 -5.42 -3.69 13.71
C PHE A 68 -6.74 -4.46 13.71
N GLU A 69 -7.57 -4.31 12.68
CA GLU A 69 -8.79 -5.13 12.51
C GLU A 69 -8.44 -6.63 12.43
N THR A 70 -7.43 -6.98 11.63
CA THR A 70 -6.98 -8.38 11.48
C THR A 70 -6.37 -8.90 12.77
N GLY A 71 -5.55 -8.11 13.46
CA GLY A 71 -4.99 -8.47 14.76
C GLY A 71 -6.07 -8.69 15.81
N PHE A 72 -7.12 -7.86 15.81
CA PHE A 72 -8.29 -8.05 16.65
C PHE A 72 -9.04 -9.36 16.33
N GLU A 73 -9.32 -9.63 15.05
CA GLU A 73 -9.96 -10.88 14.60
C GLU A 73 -9.16 -12.13 15.00
N MET A 74 -7.82 -12.03 14.99
CA MET A 74 -6.91 -13.12 15.35
C MET A 74 -6.60 -13.20 16.84
N GLY A 75 -7.00 -12.21 17.65
CA GLY A 75 -6.69 -12.15 19.08
C GLY A 75 -5.20 -11.91 19.39
N VAL A 76 -4.48 -11.21 18.51
CA VAL A 76 -3.03 -10.97 18.63
C VAL A 76 -2.76 -9.58 19.20
N LYS A 77 -1.96 -9.51 20.26
CA LYS A 77 -1.45 -8.25 20.85
C LYS A 77 -0.06 -8.49 21.48
N PRO A 78 0.99 -7.72 21.10
CA PRO A 78 1.00 -6.69 20.07
C PRO A 78 0.84 -7.28 18.66
N VAL A 79 0.34 -6.48 17.72
CA VAL A 79 0.30 -6.87 16.29
C VAL A 79 1.72 -7.13 15.80
N ASP A 80 1.94 -8.31 15.24
CA ASP A 80 3.24 -8.76 14.75
C ASP A 80 3.37 -8.65 13.22
N ALA A 81 4.58 -8.92 12.72
CA ALA A 81 4.87 -8.90 11.29
C ALA A 81 4.02 -9.93 10.52
N THR A 82 3.72 -11.08 11.11
CA THR A 82 2.87 -12.13 10.52
C THR A 82 1.47 -11.61 10.21
N THR A 83 0.89 -10.84 11.13
CA THR A 83 -0.43 -10.21 10.95
C THR A 83 -0.38 -9.19 9.82
N VAL A 84 0.66 -8.35 9.78
CA VAL A 84 0.87 -7.38 8.69
C VAL A 84 1.03 -8.09 7.34
N GLU A 85 1.82 -9.15 7.27
CA GLU A 85 2.00 -9.93 6.05
C GLU A 85 0.67 -10.47 5.54
N THR A 86 -0.17 -11.01 6.43
CA THR A 86 -1.51 -11.49 6.06
C THR A 86 -2.36 -10.39 5.43
N VAL A 87 -2.32 -9.18 5.98
CA VAL A 87 -3.04 -8.01 5.44
C VAL A 87 -2.49 -7.62 4.06
N MET A 88 -1.18 -7.69 3.87
CA MET A 88 -0.53 -7.42 2.57
C MET A 88 -0.91 -8.46 1.52
N PHE A 89 -1.00 -9.74 1.89
CA PHE A 89 -1.39 -10.82 1.00
C PHE A 89 -2.87 -10.78 0.63
N ARG A 90 -3.79 -10.41 1.54
CA ARG A 90 -5.23 -10.28 1.19
C ARG A 90 -5.50 -9.32 0.02
N ARG A 91 -4.66 -8.30 -0.18
CA ARG A 91 -4.79 -7.38 -1.33
C ARG A 91 -4.52 -8.06 -2.67
N ILE A 92 -3.72 -9.11 -2.69
CA ILE A 92 -3.50 -9.94 -3.88
C ILE A 92 -4.78 -10.70 -4.22
N ASP A 93 -5.44 -11.31 -3.23
CA ASP A 93 -6.71 -12.03 -3.44
C ASP A 93 -7.85 -11.09 -3.92
N ASP A 94 -7.84 -9.82 -3.47
CA ASP A 94 -8.80 -8.79 -3.91
C ASP A 94 -8.39 -8.04 -5.19
N LEU A 95 -7.22 -8.34 -5.77
CA LEU A 95 -6.68 -7.62 -6.93
C LEU A 95 -7.50 -7.89 -8.20
N GLU A 96 -7.81 -9.15 -8.45
CA GLU A 96 -8.61 -9.58 -9.60
C GLU A 96 -10.04 -9.00 -9.55
N PRO A 97 -10.78 -9.07 -8.43
CA PRO A 97 -12.07 -8.40 -8.29
C PRO A 97 -12.02 -6.88 -8.50
N GLN A 98 -10.98 -6.20 -8.02
CA GLN A 98 -10.83 -4.75 -8.20
C GLN A 98 -10.58 -4.39 -9.67
N LEU A 99 -9.64 -5.06 -10.32
CA LEU A 99 -9.34 -4.83 -11.73
C LEU A 99 -10.54 -5.13 -12.63
N THR A 100 -11.26 -6.21 -12.34
CA THR A 100 -12.50 -6.55 -13.05
C THR A 100 -13.56 -5.45 -12.92
N ARG A 101 -13.73 -4.84 -11.73
CA ARG A 101 -14.64 -3.70 -11.52
C ARG A 101 -14.22 -2.46 -12.31
N HIS A 102 -12.93 -2.29 -12.57
CA HIS A 102 -12.40 -1.22 -13.41
C HIS A 102 -12.37 -1.56 -14.90
N GLY A 103 -12.99 -2.68 -15.31
CA GLY A 103 -13.08 -3.12 -16.70
C GLY A 103 -11.85 -3.87 -17.22
N TYR A 104 -10.88 -4.16 -16.34
CA TYR A 104 -9.69 -4.94 -16.67
C TYR A 104 -9.91 -6.42 -16.30
N ASP A 105 -10.44 -7.19 -17.25
CA ASP A 105 -10.46 -8.65 -17.12
C ASP A 105 -9.09 -9.26 -17.44
N ILE A 106 -8.89 -10.52 -17.07
CA ILE A 106 -7.60 -11.20 -17.27
C ILE A 106 -7.19 -11.19 -18.75
N ARG A 107 -8.13 -11.30 -19.68
CA ARG A 107 -7.84 -11.31 -21.13
C ARG A 107 -7.34 -9.94 -21.61
N SER A 108 -7.97 -8.86 -21.18
CA SER A 108 -7.55 -7.50 -21.49
C SER A 108 -6.16 -7.20 -20.94
N LEU A 109 -5.87 -7.66 -19.71
CA LEU A 109 -4.53 -7.54 -19.13
C LEU A 109 -3.47 -8.32 -19.93
N CYS A 110 -3.79 -9.52 -20.41
CA CYS A 110 -2.87 -10.30 -21.25
C CYS A 110 -2.57 -9.58 -22.58
N ALA A 111 -3.60 -8.98 -23.20
CA ALA A 111 -3.47 -8.28 -24.47
C ALA A 111 -2.71 -6.95 -24.34
N GLN A 112 -2.89 -6.23 -23.21
CA GLN A 112 -2.32 -4.90 -23.01
C GLN A 112 -0.88 -4.91 -22.49
N PHE A 113 -0.49 -5.94 -21.72
CA PHE A 113 0.81 -6.00 -21.03
C PHE A 113 1.72 -7.15 -21.50
N ASP A 114 1.48 -7.66 -22.72
CA ASP A 114 2.23 -8.78 -23.34
C ASP A 114 2.54 -9.91 -22.35
N ALA A 115 1.51 -10.34 -21.63
CA ALA A 115 1.63 -11.29 -20.53
C ALA A 115 0.79 -12.54 -20.81
N ARG A 116 1.31 -13.71 -20.44
CA ARG A 116 0.55 -14.96 -20.62
C ARG A 116 -0.54 -15.07 -19.56
N LEU A 117 -1.66 -15.70 -19.92
CA LEU A 117 -2.76 -16.02 -19.00
C LEU A 117 -2.31 -16.64 -17.66
N PRO A 118 -1.44 -17.67 -17.63
CA PRO A 118 -0.92 -18.21 -16.38
C PRO A 118 -0.03 -17.23 -15.61
N GLU A 119 0.65 -16.28 -16.26
CA GLU A 119 1.45 -15.26 -15.57
C GLU A 119 0.56 -14.25 -14.87
N ILE A 120 -0.47 -13.73 -15.54
CA ILE A 120 -1.44 -12.82 -14.92
C ILE A 120 -2.17 -13.52 -13.77
N ARG A 121 -2.58 -14.79 -13.92
CA ARG A 121 -3.18 -15.54 -12.80
C ARG A 121 -2.24 -15.72 -11.62
N ARG A 122 -0.95 -15.93 -11.88
CA ARG A 122 0.06 -16.01 -10.80
C ARG A 122 0.33 -14.65 -10.16
N LEU A 123 0.26 -13.56 -10.93
CA LEU A 123 0.34 -12.19 -10.43
C LEU A 123 -0.84 -11.90 -9.49
N MET A 124 -2.07 -12.21 -9.92
CA MET A 124 -3.29 -12.07 -9.12
C MET A 124 -3.30 -12.95 -7.87
N ARG A 125 -2.48 -14.01 -7.83
CA ARG A 125 -2.32 -14.90 -6.66
C ARG A 125 -1.03 -14.64 -5.88
N GLY A 126 -0.21 -13.67 -6.29
CA GLY A 126 1.04 -13.33 -5.59
C GLY A 126 2.11 -14.42 -5.67
N THR A 127 1.94 -15.39 -6.56
CA THR A 127 2.84 -16.54 -6.76
C THR A 127 3.72 -16.39 -8.00
N LEU A 128 3.67 -15.21 -8.64
CA LEU A 128 4.59 -14.85 -9.72
C LEU A 128 5.95 -14.48 -9.11
N ASN A 129 7.03 -14.76 -9.84
CA ASN A 129 8.36 -14.40 -9.37
C ASN A 129 8.46 -12.86 -9.17
N SER A 130 9.22 -12.44 -8.16
CA SER A 130 9.24 -11.04 -7.72
C SER A 130 9.76 -10.08 -8.79
N GLN A 131 10.70 -10.51 -9.63
CA GLN A 131 11.24 -9.69 -10.73
C GLN A 131 10.16 -9.37 -11.78
N ARG A 132 9.51 -10.41 -12.32
CA ARG A 132 8.46 -10.30 -13.34
C ARG A 132 7.20 -9.63 -12.78
N ALA A 133 6.87 -9.89 -11.52
CA ALA A 133 5.76 -9.22 -10.85
C ALA A 133 6.00 -7.70 -10.76
N ASN A 134 7.21 -7.28 -10.38
CA ASN A 134 7.56 -5.86 -10.31
C ASN A 134 7.55 -5.18 -11.69
N GLU A 135 8.02 -5.87 -12.74
CA GLU A 135 7.95 -5.39 -14.13
C GLU A 135 6.49 -5.13 -14.55
N LEU A 136 5.62 -6.14 -14.42
CA LEU A 136 4.21 -6.04 -14.81
C LEU A 136 3.47 -4.97 -13.99
N VAL A 137 3.69 -4.92 -12.67
CA VAL A 137 3.05 -3.90 -11.82
C VAL A 137 3.52 -2.49 -12.19
N LYS A 138 4.78 -2.32 -12.57
CA LYS A 138 5.31 -1.02 -13.04
C LYS A 138 4.66 -0.59 -14.34
N GLU A 139 4.53 -1.49 -15.31
CA GLU A 139 3.85 -1.22 -16.59
C GLU A 139 2.37 -0.91 -16.38
N MET A 140 1.68 -1.69 -15.56
CA MET A 140 0.28 -1.46 -15.24
C MET A 140 0.04 -0.12 -14.51
N ARG A 141 0.95 0.26 -13.59
CA ARG A 141 0.89 1.57 -12.95
C ARG A 141 1.15 2.71 -13.95
N ALA A 142 2.08 2.53 -14.88
CA ALA A 142 2.33 3.50 -15.94
C ALA A 142 1.13 3.67 -16.88
N ALA A 143 0.34 2.60 -17.07
CA ALA A 143 -0.92 2.62 -17.81
C ALA A 143 -2.11 3.17 -17.00
N GLY A 144 -1.90 3.59 -15.75
CA GLY A 144 -2.92 4.24 -14.91
C GLY A 144 -3.80 3.29 -14.08
N LEU A 145 -3.44 2.00 -13.96
CA LEU A 145 -4.15 1.09 -13.07
C LEU A 145 -3.85 1.42 -11.61
N SER A 146 -4.89 1.52 -10.78
CA SER A 146 -4.79 1.74 -9.33
C SER A 146 -4.45 0.43 -8.60
N LEU A 147 -3.21 -0.03 -8.77
CA LEU A 147 -2.66 -1.27 -8.20
C LEU A 147 -1.93 -1.10 -6.88
#